data_AF-A0A2J8U0G3-F1
#
_entry.id   AF-A0A2J8U0G3-F1
#
_cell.length_a   1.000
_cell.length_b   1.000
_cell.length_c   1.000
_cell.angle_alpha   90.00
_cell.angle_beta   90.00
_cell.angle_gamma   90.00
#
_symmetry.space_group_name_H-M   'P 1'
#
loop_
_entity.id
_entity.type
_entity.pdbx_description
1 polymer ?
#
loop_
_entity_poly.entity_id
_entity_poly.type
_entity_poly.pdbx_seq_one_letter_code
_entity_poly.pdbx_strand_id
1 'polypeptide(L)'
;MLIKEYHILLPMSLDEYQVAQLYMIQKKSREESSGEGSGVEILANRPYTDGPGGSGQYTHKVYHVGSHIPGWFRALLPKAALQVEEES
;
A
#
# COMPACT_ATOMS: atom_id res chain seq x y z
N MET A 1 -17.71 9.47 -11.19
CA MET A 1 -16.87 8.34 -10.76
C MET A 1 -16.41 7.61 -12.01
N LEU A 2 -15.10 7.47 -12.21
CA LEU A 2 -14.54 6.72 -13.34
C LEU A 2 -14.09 5.36 -12.84
N ILE A 3 -14.69 4.28 -13.35
CA ILE A 3 -14.33 2.91 -12.99
C ILE A 3 -13.43 2.34 -14.08
N LYS A 4 -12.33 1.70 -13.67
CA LYS A 4 -11.43 0.96 -14.56
C LYS A 4 -11.14 -0.40 -13.93
N GLU A 5 -11.29 -1.45 -14.73
CA GLU A 5 -10.94 -2.81 -14.33
C GLU A 5 -9.61 -3.19 -15.01
N TYR A 6 -8.67 -3.74 -14.22
CA TYR A 6 -7.35 -4.11 -14.69
C TYR A 6 -7.21 -5.63 -14.65
N HIS A 7 -7.13 -6.28 -15.81
CA HIS A 7 -6.86 -7.71 -15.92
C HIS A 7 -5.36 -7.94 -16.03
N ILE A 8 -4.77 -8.55 -15.01
CA ILE A 8 -3.33 -8.82 -14.95
C ILE A 8 -3.14 -10.35 -15.06
N LEU A 9 -2.81 -10.82 -16.26
CA LEU A 9 -2.51 -12.23 -16.50
C LEU A 9 -1.13 -12.56 -15.95
N LEU A 10 -1.05 -13.55 -15.05
CA LEU A 10 0.19 -14.02 -14.45
C LEU A 10 0.38 -15.51 -14.74
N PRO A 11 1.59 -15.94 -15.14
CA PRO A 11 1.88 -17.36 -15.41
C PRO A 11 2.15 -18.12 -14.10
N MET A 12 1.20 -18.09 -13.17
CA MET A 12 1.29 -18.77 -11.87
C MET A 12 -0.08 -19.22 -11.40
N SER A 13 -0.11 -20.23 -10.52
CA SER A 13 -1.33 -20.69 -9.87
C SER A 13 -1.83 -19.71 -8.80
N LEU A 14 -3.08 -19.88 -8.37
CA LEU A 14 -3.67 -19.07 -7.30
C LEU A 14 -2.93 -19.21 -5.97
N ASP A 15 -2.52 -20.44 -5.62
CA ASP A 15 -1.82 -20.73 -4.37
C ASP A 15 -0.44 -20.06 -4.35
N GLU A 16 0.29 -20.12 -5.47
CA GLU A 16 1.56 -19.40 -5.61
C GLU A 16 1.36 -17.89 -5.54
N TYR A 17 0.30 -17.37 -6.16
CA TYR A 17 0.00 -15.94 -6.13
C TYR A 17 -0.27 -15.45 -4.72
N GLN A 18 -1.02 -16.21 -3.91
CA GLN A 18 -1.33 -15.85 -2.53
C GLN A 18 -0.06 -15.64 -1.69
N VAL A 19 0.92 -16.55 -1.82
CA VAL A 19 2.20 -16.43 -1.11
C VAL A 19 3.06 -15.31 -1.71
N ALA A 20 3.14 -15.24 -3.03
CA ALA A 20 3.97 -14.26 -3.73
C ALA A 20 3.51 -12.82 -3.49
N GLN A 21 2.20 -12.58 -3.45
CA GLN A 21 1.63 -11.25 -3.21
C GLN A 21 2.07 -10.70 -1.84
N LEU A 22 1.94 -11.50 -0.79
CA LEU A 22 2.35 -11.12 0.56
C LEU A 22 3.86 -10.86 0.64
N TYR A 23 4.67 -11.73 0.02
CA TYR A 23 6.12 -11.52 -0.07
C TYR A 23 6.47 -10.22 -0.80
N MET A 24 5.84 -9.96 -1.94
CA MET A 24 6.11 -8.78 -2.77
C MET A 24 5.70 -7.48 -2.08
N ILE A 25 4.59 -7.46 -1.35
CA ILE A 25 4.18 -6.31 -0.53
C ILE A 25 5.28 -6.00 0.50
N GLN A 26 5.76 -7.01 1.23
CA GLN A 26 6.79 -6.82 2.24
C GLN A 26 8.13 -6.38 1.63
N LYS A 27 8.55 -7.03 0.54
CA LYS A 27 9.79 -6.68 -0.16
C LYS A 27 9.73 -5.26 -0.70
N LYS A 28 8.63 -4.87 -1.36
CA LYS A 28 8.45 -3.54 -1.92
C LYS A 28 8.37 -2.49 -0.82
N SER A 29 7.63 -2.74 0.25
CA SER A 29 7.59 -1.86 1.42
C SER A 29 8.99 -1.58 1.97
N ARG A 30 9.86 -2.60 2.06
CA ARG A 30 11.25 -2.43 2.50
C ARG A 30 12.10 -1.62 1.53
N GLU A 31 11.91 -1.80 0.22
CA GLU A 31 12.64 -1.06 -0.80
C GLU A 31 12.26 0.43 -0.83
N GLU A 32 10.99 0.76 -0.57
CA GLU A 32 10.49 2.14 -0.57
C GLU A 32 10.85 2.89 0.72
N SER A 33 11.00 2.18 1.84
CA SER A 33 11.39 2.77 3.13
C SER A 33 12.88 3.10 3.16
N SER A 34 13.20 4.32 2.74
CA SER A 34 14.56 4.88 2.65
C SER A 34 14.76 6.02 3.66
N GLY A 35 15.02 5.66 4.92
CA GLY A 35 15.29 6.62 6.00
C GLY A 35 14.03 7.22 6.65
N GLU A 36 14.24 8.18 7.56
CA GLU A 36 13.19 8.76 8.39
C GLU A 36 12.21 9.62 7.55
N GLY A 37 10.92 9.30 7.62
CA GLY A 37 9.85 10.03 6.90
C GLY A 37 9.68 9.69 5.41
N SER A 38 10.23 8.56 4.95
CA SER A 38 10.11 8.05 3.58
C SER A 38 9.61 6.60 3.59
N GLY A 39 8.71 6.25 2.66
CA GLY A 39 8.20 4.88 2.49
C GLY A 39 6.84 4.63 3.13
N VAL A 40 6.67 3.43 3.70
CA VAL A 40 5.39 2.93 4.24
C VAL A 40 5.48 2.75 5.75
N GLU A 41 4.58 3.41 6.49
CA GLU A 41 4.37 3.21 7.92
C GLU A 41 3.15 2.33 8.15
N ILE A 42 3.28 1.29 8.98
CA ILE A 42 2.16 0.39 9.34
C ILE A 42 1.64 0.81 10.71
N LEU A 43 0.48 1.45 10.75
CA LEU A 43 -0.15 1.93 11.99
C LEU A 43 -0.95 0.82 12.70
N ALA A 44 -1.60 -0.06 11.94
CA ALA A 44 -2.34 -1.18 12.49
C ALA A 44 -2.20 -2.42 11.59
N ASN A 45 -2.09 -3.59 12.22
CA ASN A 45 -2.12 -4.89 11.56
C ASN A 45 -2.73 -5.91 12.52
N ARG A 46 -4.04 -6.16 12.43
CA ARG A 46 -4.77 -7.03 13.36
C ARG A 46 -5.77 -7.94 12.66
N PRO A 47 -5.99 -9.17 13.16
CA PRO A 47 -7.06 -10.01 12.64
C PRO A 47 -8.43 -9.41 12.99
N TYR A 48 -9.43 -9.67 12.14
CA TYR A 48 -10.84 -9.39 12.39
C TYR A 48 -11.69 -10.62 12.06
N THR A 49 -12.85 -10.75 12.69
CA THR A 49 -13.77 -11.89 12.51
C THR A 49 -15.11 -11.52 11.87
N ASP A 50 -15.46 -10.24 11.83
CA ASP A 50 -16.80 -9.75 11.47
C ASP A 50 -16.75 -8.63 10.43
N GLY A 51 -15.91 -8.78 9.40
CA GLY A 51 -15.81 -7.82 8.29
C GLY A 51 -16.77 -8.17 7.13
N PRO A 52 -16.82 -7.32 6.09
CA PRO A 52 -17.71 -7.52 4.93
C PRO A 52 -17.53 -8.87 4.21
N GLY A 53 -16.37 -9.52 4.38
CA GLY A 53 -16.03 -10.84 3.84
C GLY A 53 -15.87 -11.94 4.90
N GLY A 54 -16.31 -11.74 6.14
CA GLY A 54 -16.11 -12.68 7.26
C GLY A 54 -14.85 -12.36 8.06
N SER A 55 -14.00 -13.37 8.30
CA SER A 55 -12.73 -13.18 9.01
C SER A 55 -11.59 -12.83 8.05
N GLY A 56 -10.73 -11.90 8.45
CA GLY A 56 -9.58 -11.46 7.65
C GLY A 56 -8.55 -10.70 8.46
N GLN A 57 -7.69 -9.96 7.74
CA GLN A 57 -6.65 -9.13 8.34
C GLN A 57 -6.91 -7.67 8.01
N TYR A 58 -7.02 -6.82 9.03
CA TYR A 58 -7.12 -5.38 8.86
C TYR A 58 -5.73 -4.77 8.87
N THR A 59 -5.44 -3.92 7.89
CA THR A 59 -4.22 -3.11 7.87
C THR A 59 -4.53 -1.64 7.65
N HIS A 60 -3.87 -0.79 8.45
CA HIS A 60 -3.87 0.66 8.26
C HIS A 60 -2.42 1.10 8.01
N LYS A 61 -2.18 1.72 6.87
CA LYS A 61 -0.85 2.16 6.44
C LYS A 61 -0.85 3.62 6.01
N VAL A 62 0.27 4.30 6.25
CA VAL A 62 0.54 5.65 5.75
C VAL A 62 1.70 5.59 4.76
N TYR A 63 1.47 6.09 3.55
CA TYR A 63 2.47 6.20 2.50
C TYR A 63 3.01 7.63 2.45
N HIS A 64 4.32 7.79 2.62
CA HIS A 64 5.00 9.07 2.48
C HIS A 64 5.49 9.24 1.04
N VAL A 65 4.68 9.90 0.20
CA VAL A 65 4.92 10.03 -1.25
C VAL A 65 5.76 11.26 -1.63
N GLY A 66 6.17 12.08 -0.66
CA GLY A 66 6.85 13.35 -0.91
C GLY A 66 8.19 13.23 -1.64
N SER A 67 8.88 12.09 -1.55
CA SER A 67 10.12 11.78 -2.29
C SER A 67 9.86 11.24 -3.71
N HIS A 68 8.65 10.75 -3.99
CA HIS A 68 8.27 10.08 -5.25
C HIS A 68 7.55 11.01 -6.24
N ILE A 69 7.32 12.26 -5.86
CA ILE A 69 6.60 13.26 -6.63
C ILE A 69 7.59 14.28 -7.24
N PRO A 70 7.41 14.72 -8.50
CA PRO A 70 8.23 15.76 -9.10
C PRO A 70 8.35 17.02 -8.22
N GLY A 71 9.55 17.57 -8.07
CA GLY A 71 9.83 18.66 -7.12
C GLY A 71 8.97 19.91 -7.33
N TRP A 72 8.61 20.23 -8.56
CA TRP A 72 7.71 21.35 -8.87
C TRP A 72 6.28 21.13 -8.34
N PHE A 73 5.78 19.88 -8.32
CA PHE A 73 4.46 19.55 -7.80
C PHE A 73 4.48 19.50 -6.28
N ARG A 74 5.56 18.99 -5.68
CA ARG A 74 5.78 19.02 -4.22
C ARG A 74 5.76 20.45 -3.65
N ALA A 75 6.33 21.42 -4.36
CA ALA A 75 6.36 22.82 -3.91
C ALA A 75 4.98 23.49 -3.84
N LEU A 76 3.98 22.95 -4.55
CA LEU A 76 2.61 23.45 -4.58
C LEU A 76 1.71 22.78 -3.53
N LEU A 77 2.15 21.64 -2.97
CA LEU A 77 1.33 20.84 -2.07
C LEU A 77 1.61 21.13 -0.59
N PRO A 78 0.57 21.24 0.26
CA PRO A 78 0.73 21.22 1.71
C PRO A 78 1.46 19.95 2.16
N LYS A 79 2.25 20.02 3.24
CA LYS A 79 2.98 18.85 3.77
C LYS A 79 2.07 17.65 4.08
N ALA A 80 0.83 17.90 4.50
CA ALA A 80 -0.17 16.86 4.75
C ALA A 80 -0.60 16.12 3.46
N ALA A 81 -0.58 16.80 2.31
CA ALA A 81 -0.93 16.18 1.01
C ALA A 81 0.18 15.27 0.45
N LEU A 82 1.29 15.11 1.18
CA LEU A 82 2.38 14.18 0.87
C LEU A 82 2.25 12.86 1.63
N GLN A 83 1.16 12.67 2.36
CA GLN A 83 0.81 11.45 3.08
C GLN A 83 -0.49 10.89 2.51
N VAL A 84 -0.53 9.58 2.28
CA VAL A 84 -1.73 8.87 1.80
C VAL A 84 -2.03 7.75 2.79
N GLU A 85 -3.27 7.72 3.28
CA GLU A 85 -3.75 6.67 4.19
C GLU A 85 -4.41 5.55 3.37
N GLU A 86 -4.04 4.30 3.65
CA GLU A 86 -4.64 3.09 3.11
C GLU A 86 -5.22 2.26 4.25
N GLU A 87 -6.50 1.92 4.14
CA GLU A 87 -7.18 0.95 5.00
C GLU A 87 -7.65 -0.24 4.15
N SER A 88 -7.35 -1.46 4.61
CA SER A 88 -7.70 -2.72 3.93
C SER A 88 -8.06 -3.83 4.92
#